data_AF-A0A9X3B7I0-F1
#
_entry.id   AF-A0A9X3B7I0-F1
#
_cell.length_a   1.000
_cell.length_b   1.000
_cell.length_c   1.000
_cell.angle_alpha   90.00
_cell.angle_beta   90.00
_cell.angle_gamma   90.00
#
_symmetry.space_group_name_H-M   'P 1'
#
loop_
_entity.id
_entity.type
_entity.pdbx_description
1 polymer ?
#
loop_
_entity_poly.entity_id
_entity_poly.type
_entity_poly.pdbx_seq_one_letter_code
_entity_poly.pdbx_strand_id
1 'polypeptide(L)'
;MTNANHFFGSSNGSERFFYHKPSRILITSGVKQLADTCSAYWFIDIITSHQCKRQLQKERFQVWDLKRINENRFTVVATDGNHKRIAYQYILYSDFIYDQATLWLVDGTLMLPKEY
;
A
#
# COMPACT_ATOMS: atom_id res chain seq x y z
N MET A 1 0.44 19.12 -1.79
CA MET A 1 0.79 17.68 -1.80
C MET A 1 -0.25 16.94 -2.61
N THR A 2 0.17 16.16 -3.62
CA THR A 2 -0.74 15.35 -4.44
C THR A 2 -0.92 13.95 -3.83
N ASN A 3 -2.16 13.47 -3.74
CA ASN A 3 -2.46 12.13 -3.21
C ASN A 3 -2.93 11.21 -4.34
N ALA A 4 -2.26 10.07 -4.52
CA ALA A 4 -2.59 9.08 -5.53
C ALA A 4 -4.03 8.57 -5.39
N ASN A 5 -4.56 8.46 -4.17
CA ASN A 5 -5.91 7.96 -3.88
C ASN A 5 -7.03 8.86 -4.43
N HIS A 6 -6.72 10.09 -4.84
CA HIS A 6 -7.69 10.94 -5.54
C HIS A 6 -7.87 10.53 -7.00
N PHE A 7 -6.85 9.93 -7.62
CA PHE A 7 -6.80 9.59 -9.03
C PHE A 7 -7.11 8.10 -9.30
N PHE A 8 -6.90 7.23 -8.31
CA PHE A 8 -7.19 5.80 -8.39
C PHE A 8 -8.37 5.41 -7.47
N GLY A 9 -9.12 4.35 -7.84
CA GLY A 9 -10.23 3.82 -7.02
C GLY A 9 -11.65 4.03 -7.57
N SER A 10 -11.80 4.40 -8.84
CA SER A 10 -13.12 4.51 -9.51
C SER A 10 -13.58 3.21 -10.19
N SER A 11 -12.80 2.13 -10.10
CA SER A 11 -13.13 0.84 -10.68
C SER A 11 -14.18 0.11 -9.83
N ASN A 12 -15.46 0.43 -10.08
CA ASN A 12 -16.61 -0.35 -9.59
C ASN A 12 -16.43 -1.83 -9.95
N GLY A 13 -16.12 -2.67 -8.96
CA GLY A 13 -16.44 -4.09 -8.97
C GLY A 13 -15.81 -4.94 -10.08
N SER A 14 -14.49 -5.05 -10.14
CA SER A 14 -13.85 -6.13 -10.91
C SER A 14 -12.73 -6.76 -10.10
N GLU A 15 -13.13 -7.79 -9.37
CA GLU A 15 -12.36 -8.68 -8.50
C GLU A 15 -11.36 -9.50 -9.33
N ARG A 16 -10.23 -8.89 -9.71
CA ARG A 16 -9.06 -9.67 -10.10
C ARG A 16 -8.05 -9.60 -8.98
N PHE A 17 -8.06 -10.65 -8.16
CA PHE A 17 -7.02 -10.88 -7.18
C PHE A 17 -5.76 -11.35 -7.88
N PHE A 18 -4.71 -10.54 -7.84
CA PHE A 18 -3.39 -10.93 -8.31
C PHE A 18 -2.61 -11.56 -7.17
N TYR A 19 -2.16 -12.80 -7.34
CA TYR A 19 -1.31 -13.47 -6.37
C TYR A 19 0.10 -12.89 -6.44
N HIS A 20 0.50 -12.15 -5.40
CA HIS A 20 1.92 -11.95 -5.15
C HIS A 20 2.49 -13.26 -4.57
N LYS A 21 2.99 -14.13 -5.45
CA LYS A 21 3.43 -15.53 -5.14
C LYS A 21 4.28 -15.71 -3.88
N PRO A 22 5.15 -14.78 -3.42
CA PRO A 22 5.87 -14.98 -2.16
C PRO A 22 5.03 -14.73 -0.88
N SER A 23 3.84 -14.10 -0.96
CA SER A 23 3.16 -13.55 0.23
C SER A 23 1.67 -13.88 0.38
N ARG A 24 1.04 -14.57 -0.61
CA ARG A 24 -0.41 -14.90 -0.60
C ARG A 24 -1.34 -13.69 -0.38
N ILE A 25 -0.86 -12.47 -0.62
CA ILE A 25 -1.69 -11.26 -0.56
C ILE A 25 -2.44 -11.13 -1.89
N LEU A 26 -3.74 -10.87 -1.78
CA LEU A 26 -4.62 -10.54 -2.89
C LEU A 26 -4.57 -9.03 -3.13
N ILE A 27 -4.60 -8.57 -4.37
CA ILE A 27 -4.49 -7.14 -4.71
C ILE A 27 -5.71 -6.75 -5.54
N THR A 28 -6.36 -5.63 -5.23
CA THR A 28 -7.50 -5.10 -6.00
C THR A 28 -7.06 -4.45 -7.32
N SER A 29 -8.03 -4.23 -8.21
CA SER A 29 -7.78 -3.59 -9.50
C SER A 29 -7.27 -2.15 -9.35
N GLY A 30 -7.77 -1.38 -8.38
CA GLY A 30 -7.29 -0.03 -8.11
C GLY A 30 -5.83 0.02 -7.65
N VAL A 31 -5.41 -0.91 -6.78
CA VAL A 31 -4.01 -1.01 -6.35
C VAL A 31 -3.11 -1.45 -7.49
N LYS A 32 -3.53 -2.42 -8.31
CA LYS A 32 -2.77 -2.80 -9.51
C LYS A 32 -2.63 -1.63 -10.48
N GLN A 33 -3.70 -0.89 -10.74
CA GLN A 33 -3.67 0.28 -11.62
C GLN A 33 -2.72 1.36 -11.09
N LEU A 34 -2.73 1.62 -9.79
CA LEU A 34 -1.78 2.53 -9.15
C LEU A 34 -0.34 2.06 -9.36
N ALA A 35 -0.07 0.76 -9.13
CA ALA A 35 1.26 0.18 -9.30
C ALA A 35 1.74 0.21 -10.77
N ASP A 36 0.88 -0.12 -11.73
CA ASP A 36 1.18 -0.06 -13.17
C ASP A 36 1.45 1.37 -13.64
N THR A 37 0.59 2.31 -13.23
CA THR A 37 0.67 3.71 -13.69
C THR A 37 1.85 4.46 -13.08
N CYS A 38 2.18 4.14 -11.82
CA CYS A 38 3.22 4.84 -11.07
C CYS A 38 4.53 4.05 -10.94
N SER A 39 4.65 2.90 -11.62
CA SER A 39 5.75 1.94 -11.45
C SER A 39 6.03 1.61 -9.97
N ALA A 40 4.97 1.53 -9.16
CA ALA A 40 5.04 1.50 -7.70
C ALA A 40 4.93 0.09 -7.10
N TYR A 41 5.32 -0.95 -7.86
CA TYR A 41 5.33 -2.34 -7.38
C TYR A 41 6.20 -2.52 -6.12
N TRP A 42 7.26 -1.73 -6.00
CA TRP A 42 8.11 -1.69 -4.80
C TRP A 42 7.32 -1.37 -3.53
N PHE A 43 6.21 -0.63 -3.60
CA PHE A 43 5.40 -0.33 -2.43
C PHE A 43 4.65 -1.57 -1.96
N ILE A 44 4.14 -2.36 -2.90
CA ILE A 44 3.52 -3.68 -2.62
C ILE A 44 4.58 -4.62 -2.04
N ASP A 45 5.80 -4.62 -2.60
CA ASP A 45 6.92 -5.43 -2.07
C ASP A 45 7.28 -5.07 -0.63
N ILE A 46 7.30 -3.78 -0.28
CA ILE A 46 7.53 -3.33 1.11
C ILE A 46 6.44 -3.89 2.03
N ILE A 47 5.17 -3.77 1.65
CA ILE A 47 4.04 -4.24 2.46
C ILE A 47 4.11 -5.76 2.65
N THR A 48 4.36 -6.50 1.57
CA THR A 48 4.43 -7.96 1.58
C THR A 48 5.62 -8.47 2.39
N SER A 49 6.79 -7.83 2.28
CA SER A 49 7.99 -8.13 3.08
C SER A 49 7.73 -7.97 4.58
N HIS A 50 6.97 -6.94 4.95
CA HIS A 50 6.60 -6.72 6.34
C HIS A 50 5.64 -7.78 6.91
N GLN A 51 4.87 -8.49 6.06
CA GLN A 51 4.00 -9.58 6.51
C GLN A 51 4.78 -10.83 6.97
N CYS A 52 6.09 -10.91 6.73
CA CYS A 52 6.95 -11.93 7.34
C CYS A 52 7.02 -11.79 8.88
N LYS A 53 6.69 -10.62 9.42
CA LYS A 53 6.63 -10.39 10.87
C LYS A 53 5.29 -10.88 11.41
N ARG A 54 5.32 -11.96 12.20
CA ARG A 54 4.14 -12.58 12.84
C ARG A 54 3.28 -11.61 13.67
N GLN A 55 3.85 -10.51 14.17
CA GLN A 55 3.09 -9.48 14.89
C GLN A 55 2.19 -8.68 13.94
N LEU A 56 2.67 -8.32 12.75
CA LEU A 56 1.89 -7.60 11.75
C LEU A 56 0.85 -8.52 11.12
N GLN A 57 1.21 -9.76 10.80
CA GLN A 57 0.29 -10.73 10.21
C GLN A 57 -0.97 -11.00 11.06
N LYS A 58 -0.89 -10.81 12.38
CA LYS A 58 -2.04 -10.97 13.29
C LYS A 58 -3.05 -9.81 13.19
N GLU A 59 -2.60 -8.64 12.75
CA GLU A 59 -3.47 -7.48 12.58
C GLU A 59 -4.29 -7.67 11.30
N ARG A 60 -5.59 -7.88 11.48
CA ARG A 60 -6.55 -8.10 10.37
C ARG A 60 -6.74 -6.86 9.50
N PHE A 61 -6.51 -5.68 10.07
CA PHE A 61 -6.64 -4.40 9.39
C PHE A 61 -5.35 -3.61 9.57
N GLN A 62 -4.73 -3.23 8.46
CA GLN A 62 -3.50 -2.44 8.46
C GLN A 62 -3.62 -1.29 7.46
N VAL A 63 -3.27 -0.08 7.90
CA VAL A 63 -3.23 1.11 7.03
C VAL A 63 -1.78 1.44 6.74
N TRP A 64 -1.43 1.43 5.45
CA TRP A 64 -0.10 1.71 4.94
C TRP A 64 -0.07 3.08 4.25
N ASP A 65 0.56 4.05 4.89
CA ASP A 65 0.71 5.42 4.38
C ASP A 65 2.10 5.64 3.81
N LEU A 66 2.18 5.90 2.51
CA LEU A 66 3.36 6.42 1.83
C LEU A 66 3.29 7.95 1.83
N LYS A 67 4.36 8.62 2.27
CA LYS A 67 4.48 10.08 2.30
C LYS A 67 5.86 10.54 1.83
N ARG A 68 5.90 11.47 0.88
CA ARG A 68 7.11 12.17 0.44
C ARG A 68 7.59 13.11 1.54
N ILE A 69 8.87 13.03 1.85
CA ILE A 69 9.53 13.94 2.78
C ILE A 69 10.12 15.12 2.02
N ASN A 70 10.96 14.83 1.03
CA ASN A 70 11.62 15.84 0.21
C ASN A 70 12.11 15.22 -1.10
N GLU A 71 11.91 15.91 -2.22
CA GLU A 71 12.30 15.45 -3.56
C GLU A 71 11.96 13.96 -3.74
N ASN A 72 12.95 13.08 -3.89
CA ASN A 72 12.75 11.66 -4.15
C ASN A 72 12.72 10.79 -2.87
N ARG A 73 12.69 11.39 -1.67
CA ARG A 73 12.72 10.65 -0.39
C ARG A 73 11.31 10.47 0.15
N PHE A 74 11.01 9.27 0.63
CA PHE A 74 9.69 8.91 1.13
C PHE A 74 9.78 8.17 2.46
N THR A 75 8.65 8.10 3.15
CA THR A 75 8.41 7.24 4.30
C THR A 75 7.17 6.42 4.09
N VAL A 76 7.24 5.17 4.53
CA VAL A 76 6.11 4.26 4.63
C VAL A 76 5.85 4.01 6.10
N VAL A 77 4.62 4.25 6.53
CA VAL A 77 4.17 4.03 7.90
C VAL A 77 3.00 3.05 7.87
N ALA A 78 3.06 2.01 8.70
CA ALA A 78 1.92 1.11 8.90
C ALA A 78 1.29 1.35 10.27
N THR A 79 -0.04 1.38 10.31
CA THR A 79 -0.83 1.42 11.55
C THR A 79 -1.87 0.29 11.59
N ASP A 80 -2.31 -0.09 12.78
CA ASP A 80 -3.33 -1.11 13.01
C ASP A 80 -4.78 -0.60 12.88
N GLY A 81 -4.97 0.62 12.35
CA GLY A 81 -6.27 1.29 12.30
C GLY A 81 -6.68 2.00 13.61
N ASN A 82 -6.03 1.70 14.74
CA ASN A 82 -6.23 2.38 16.03
C ASN A 82 -5.11 3.39 16.34
N HIS A 83 -4.53 3.98 15.29
CA HIS A 83 -3.40 4.92 15.35
C HIS A 83 -2.11 4.39 15.99
N LYS A 84 -2.01 3.08 16.30
CA LYS A 84 -0.78 2.50 16.78
C LYS A 84 0.13 2.19 15.59
N ARG A 85 1.32 2.78 15.60
CA ARG A 85 2.33 2.50 14.57
C ARG A 85 2.90 1.10 14.75
N ILE A 86 2.73 0.24 13.75
CA ILE A 86 3.21 -1.14 13.74
C ILE A 86 4.43 -1.35 12.81
N ALA A 87 4.63 -0.47 11.82
CA ALA A 87 5.86 -0.43 11.03
C ALA A 87 6.23 0.98 10.57
N TYR A 88 7.51 1.14 10.25
CA TYR A 88 8.09 2.35 9.69
C TYR A 88 9.23 1.95 8.76
N GLN A 89 9.24 2.48 7.54
CA GLN A 89 10.31 2.28 6.57
C GLN A 89 10.64 3.61 5.91
N TYR A 90 11.93 3.96 5.91
CA TYR A 90 12.44 5.11 5.18
C TYR A 90 12.91 4.69 3.79
N ILE A 91 12.59 5.48 2.77
CA ILE A 91 12.94 5.25 1.38
C ILE A 91 13.88 6.36 0.95
N LEU A 92 15.12 5.98 0.63
CA LEU A 92 16.18 6.90 0.23
C LEU A 92 15.92 7.55 -1.13
N TYR A 93 15.28 6.82 -2.04
CA TYR A 93 14.98 7.28 -3.38
C TYR A 93 13.77 6.54 -3.97
N SER A 94 12.85 7.27 -4.57
CA SER A 94 11.80 6.78 -5.45
C SER A 94 11.42 7.86 -6.47
N ASP A 95 11.07 7.43 -7.67
CA ASP A 95 10.53 8.20 -8.78
C ASP A 95 8.99 8.28 -8.76
N PHE A 96 8.36 7.86 -7.67
CA PHE A 96 6.91 7.92 -7.50
C PHE A 96 6.39 9.33 -7.75
N ILE A 97 5.37 9.45 -8.61
CA ILE A 97 4.91 10.72 -9.16
C ILE A 97 4.06 11.55 -8.18
N TYR A 98 3.44 10.91 -7.18
CA TYR A 98 2.59 11.58 -6.18
C TYR A 98 3.33 11.82 -4.86
N ASP A 99 2.83 12.72 -4.02
CA ASP A 99 3.43 12.97 -2.70
C ASP A 99 2.95 11.97 -1.66
N GLN A 100 1.76 11.40 -1.83
CA GLN A 100 1.15 10.51 -0.86
C GLN A 100 0.36 9.40 -1.55
N ALA A 101 0.33 8.23 -0.91
CA ALA A 101 -0.57 7.14 -1.26
C ALA A 101 -0.91 6.34 -0.01
N THR A 102 -2.15 5.90 0.12
CA THR A 102 -2.59 5.07 1.24
C THR A 102 -3.18 3.78 0.72
N LEU A 103 -2.70 2.64 1.22
CA LEU A 103 -3.22 1.31 0.92
C LEU A 103 -3.70 0.64 2.21
N TRP A 104 -4.78 -0.12 2.14
CA TRP A 104 -5.30 -0.91 3.24
C TRP A 104 -5.06 -2.38 2.98
N LEU A 105 -4.48 -3.07 3.95
CA LEU A 105 -4.39 -4.54 3.95
C LEU A 105 -5.43 -5.07 4.92
N VAL A 106 -6.48 -5.69 4.38
CA VAL A 106 -7.60 -6.23 5.14
C VAL A 106 -7.75 -7.72 4.86
N ASP A 107 -7.61 -8.55 5.89
CA ASP A 107 -7.74 -10.02 5.80
C ASP A 107 -6.94 -10.64 4.63
N GLY A 108 -5.75 -10.10 4.35
CA GLY A 108 -4.88 -10.57 3.26
C GLY A 108 -5.19 -9.98 1.88
N THR A 109 -6.10 -9.01 1.79
CA THR A 109 -6.41 -8.26 0.56
C THR A 109 -5.91 -6.82 0.66
N LEU A 110 -5.05 -6.43 -0.26
CA LEU A 110 -4.50 -5.09 -0.42
C LEU A 110 -5.41 -4.28 -1.36
N MET A 111 -5.95 -3.19 -0.84
CA MET A 111 -6.96 -2.36 -1.53
C MET A 111 -6.74 -0.87 -1.30
N LEU A 112 -7.35 -0.02 -2.14
CA LEU A 112 -7.44 1.42 -1.87
C LEU A 112 -8.55 1.70 -0.84
N PRO A 113 -8.45 2.78 -0.03
CA PRO A 113 -9.50 3.18 0.91
C PRO A 113 -10.88 3.42 0.29
N LYS A 114 -10.94 3.71 -1.01
CA LYS A 114 -12.20 3.89 -1.75
C LYS A 114 -12.83 2.57 -2.22
N GLU A 115 -12.11 1.46 -2.13
CA GLU A 115 -12.55 0.12 -2.55
C GLU A 115 -13.03 -0.75 -1.38
N TYR A 116 -12.99 -0.23 -0.14
CA TYR A 116 -13.52 -0.86 1.07
C TYR A 116 -14.93 -0.33 1.38
#